data_AF-A0A950N3N1-F1
#
_entry.id   AF-A0A950N3N1-F1
#
_cell.length_a   1.000
_cell.length_b   1.000
_cell.length_c   1.000
_cell.angle_alpha   90.00
_cell.angle_beta   90.00
_cell.angle_gamma   90.00
#
_symmetry.space_group_name_H-M   'P 1'
#
loop_
_entity.id
_entity.type
_entity.pdbx_description
1 polymer ?
#
loop_
_entity_poly.entity_id
_entity_poly.type
_entity_poly.pdbx_seq_one_letter_code
_entity_poly.pdbx_strand_id
1 'polypeptide(L)' 'SLNPGMGATIRGLADLAPRTLALMHGPSYSGDGAAALRALADDYDRRVRQMMG' A
#
# COMPACT_ATOMS: atom_id res chain seq x y z
N SER A 1 12.40 4.55 7.99
CA SER A 1 12.77 5.31 6.78
C SER A 1 11.66 5.20 5.75
N LEU A 2 11.38 6.26 5.00
CA LEU A 2 10.47 6.22 3.85
C LEU A 2 11.28 6.17 2.55
N ASN A 3 11.04 5.17 1.70
CA ASN A 3 11.59 5.04 0.36
C ASN A 3 10.59 5.64 -0.65
N PRO A 4 11.02 6.61 -1.50
CA PRO A 4 10.17 7.25 -2.50
C PRO A 4 9.48 6.29 -3.48
N GLY A 5 10.04 5.10 -3.73
CA GLY A 5 9.49 4.11 -4.64
C GLY A 5 8.38 3.22 -4.05
N MET A 6 8.08 3.33 -2.74
CA MET A 6 7.11 2.42 -2.10
C MET A 6 5.70 2.51 -2.70
N GLY A 7 5.22 3.71 -3.02
CA GLY A 7 3.90 3.88 -3.62
C GLY A 7 3.76 3.15 -4.97
N ALA A 8 4.79 3.22 -5.82
CA ALA A 8 4.80 2.52 -7.11
C ALA A 8 4.78 1.00 -6.95
N THR A 9 5.61 0.45 -6.04
CA THR A 9 5.64 -0.99 -5.76
C THR A 9 4.29 -1.49 -5.24
N ILE A 10 3.67 -0.77 -4.30
CA ILE A 10 2.38 -1.16 -3.72
C ILE A 10 1.26 -1.13 -4.79
N ARG A 11 1.30 -0.16 -5.72
CA ARG A 11 0.35 -0.13 -6.86
C ARG A 11 0.51 -1.34 -7.78
N GLY A 12 1.75 -1.74 -8.08
CA GLY A 12 1.98 -2.96 -8.86
C GLY A 12 1.43 -4.23 -8.20
N LEU A 13 1.42 -4.29 -6.86
CA LEU A 13 0.76 -5.38 -6.13
C LEU A 13 -0.78 -5.30 -6.22
N ALA A 14 -1.35 -4.09 -6.23
CA ALA A 14 -2.79 -3.89 -6.36
C ALA A 14 -3.34 -4.39 -7.71
N ASP A 15 -2.52 -4.33 -8.76
CA ASP A 15 -2.88 -4.81 -10.11
C ASP A 15 -3.09 -6.33 -10.16
N LEU A 16 -2.57 -7.08 -9.19
CA LEU A 16 -2.83 -8.52 -9.03
C LEU A 16 -4.25 -8.82 -8.49
N ALA A 17 -5.04 -7.78 -8.17
CA ALA A 17 -6.40 -7.88 -7.67
C ALA A 17 -6.58 -8.85 -6.47
N PRO A 18 -5.77 -8.74 -5.39
CA PRO A 18 -5.86 -9.68 -4.28
C PRO A 18 -7.18 -9.53 -3.53
N ARG A 19 -7.79 -10.67 -3.19
CA ARG A 19 -9.02 -10.73 -2.39
C ARG A 19 -8.76 -10.92 -0.89
N THR A 20 -7.51 -11.26 -0.54
CA THR A 20 -7.07 -11.44 0.83
C THR A 20 -5.65 -10.89 0.98
N LEU A 21 -5.41 -10.11 2.02
CA LEU A 21 -4.10 -9.59 2.40
C LEU A 21 -3.67 -10.25 3.71
N ALA A 22 -2.57 -10.99 3.67
CA ALA A 22 -1.90 -11.49 4.86
C ALA A 22 -0.97 -10.39 5.40
N LEU A 23 -1.35 -9.77 6.51
CA LEU A 23 -0.52 -8.76 7.17
C LEU A 23 0.60 -9.44 7.96
N MET A 24 1.75 -8.79 8.05
CA MET A 24 2.86 -9.29 8.88
C MET A 24 2.53 -9.26 10.37
N HIS A 25 1.62 -8.37 10.78
CA HIS A 25 1.10 -8.28 12.14
C HIS A 25 -0.42 -8.09 12.11
N GLY A 26 -1.12 -8.91 12.89
CA GLY A 26 -2.58 -8.88 12.96
C GLY A 26 -3.25 -9.91 12.04
N PRO A 27 -4.60 -9.92 12.02
CA PRO A 27 -5.37 -10.86 11.22
C PRO A 27 -5.27 -10.54 9.72
N SER A 28 -5.43 -11.56 8.89
CA SER A 28 -5.60 -11.39 7.45
C SER A 28 -6.87 -10.59 7.14
N TYR A 29 -6.78 -9.65 6.20
CA TYR A 29 -7.93 -8.92 5.68
C TYR A 29 -8.50 -9.68 4.48
N SER A 30 -9.81 -9.94 4.46
CA SER A 30 -10.50 -10.49 3.28
C SER A 30 -11.53 -9.48 2.78
N GLY A 31 -11.43 -9.11 1.51
CA GLY A 31 -12.20 -8.02 0.91
C GLY A 31 -11.58 -7.52 -0.39
N ASP A 32 -11.72 -6.23 -0.68
CA ASP A 32 -11.06 -5.60 -1.83
C ASP A 32 -9.61 -5.24 -1.47
N GLY A 33 -8.70 -6.20 -1.59
CA GLY A 33 -7.29 -6.00 -1.30
C GLY A 33 -6.62 -5.04 -2.29
N ALA A 34 -7.11 -4.95 -3.53
CA ALA A 34 -6.59 -3.98 -4.50
C ALA A 34 -6.91 -2.54 -4.05
N ALA A 35 -8.14 -2.27 -3.63
CA ALA A 35 -8.51 -0.97 -3.08
C ALA A 35 -7.70 -0.63 -1.82
N ALA A 36 -7.53 -1.59 -0.91
CA ALA A 36 -6.72 -1.41 0.29
C ALA A 36 -5.25 -1.06 -0.04
N LEU A 37 -4.65 -1.75 -1.01
CA LEU A 37 -3.27 -1.47 -1.45
C LEU A 37 -3.16 -0.09 -2.13
N ARG A 38 -4.14 0.32 -2.96
CA ARG A 38 -4.13 1.67 -3.57
C ARG A 38 -4.19 2.76 -2.51
N ALA A 39 -5.08 2.62 -1.52
CA ALA A 39 -5.18 3.56 -0.41
C ALA A 39 -3.87 3.63 0.41
N LEU A 40 -3.21 2.49 0.61
CA LEU A 40 -1.91 2.43 1.27
C LEU A 40 -0.84 3.17 0.45
N ALA A 41 -0.77 2.94 -0.86
CA ALA A 41 0.18 3.64 -1.75
C ALA A 41 0.02 5.17 -1.67
N ASP A 42 -1.23 5.65 -1.66
CA ASP A 42 -1.52 7.09 -1.58
C ASP A 42 -1.10 7.71 -0.23
N ASP A 43 -1.25 6.96 0.88
CA ASP A 43 -0.74 7.37 2.20
C ASP A 43 0.79 7.46 2.19
N TYR A 44 1.48 6.48 1.62
CA TYR A 44 2.94 6.53 1.50
C TYR A 44 3.42 7.72 0.67
N ASP A 45 2.78 8.00 -0.47
CA ASP A 45 3.12 9.17 -1.31
C ASP A 45 2.88 10.50 -0.58
N ARG A 46 1.82 10.59 0.23
CA ARG A 46 1.57 11.75 1.08
C ARG A 46 2.70 11.95 2.10
N ARG A 47 3.08 10.89 2.83
CA ARG A 47 4.13 10.96 3.85
C ARG A 47 5.51 11.27 3.27
N VAL A 48 5.84 10.70 2.10
CA VAL A 48 7.06 11.04 1.37
C VAL A 48 7.06 12.53 1.01
N ARG A 49 5.96 13.05 0.44
CA ARG A 49 5.85 14.49 0.13
C ARG A 49 6.02 15.38 1.37
N GLN A 50 5.43 15.01 2.50
CA GLN A 50 5.57 15.74 3.77
C GLN A 50 7.01 15.74 4.31
N MET A 51 7.80 14.71 4.02
CA MET A 51 9.19 14.63 4.45
C MET A 51 10.14 15.47 3.57
N MET A 52 9.76 15.69 2.31
CA MET A 52 10.59 16.38 1.31
C MET A 52 10.30 17.88 1.19
N GLY A 53 9.24 18.37 1.85
CA GLY A 53 8.90 19.79 1.94
C GLY A 53 9.26 20.36 3.31
#